data_AF-A0A8C7I388-F1
#
_entry.id   AF-A0A8C7I388-F1
#
_cell.length_a   1.000
_cell.length_b   1.000
_cell.length_c   1.000
_cell.angle_alpha   90.00
_cell.angle_beta   90.00
_cell.angle_gamma   90.00
#
_symmetry.space_group_name_H-M   'P 1'
#
loop_
_entity.id
_entity.type
_entity.pdbx_description
1 polymer ?
#
loop_
_entity_poly.entity_id
_entity_poly.type
_entity_poly.pdbx_seq_one_letter_code
_entity_poly.pdbx_strand_id
1 'polypeptide(L)'
;MGLNKQNGQLRGVPKPASPQSGPLVLGSLLSKAVGAPQKAGASLEGTGIRFGDDWKKSLQLPPKDTRVRTSDVTSTKGNEFEDYCLKRELLMGIFEMGWEKPSPIQEESIPIALSGRDILARAKNGTGKSGAYLIPMLERIDLKKDYIQAIVMVPTRELALQVSQISIQISKHLGGVKVMATTGGTNLRDDIMRLDETVHVVIATPGRILDLIKKGVAKVDRVQMMVMDEADKLLSQDFVVLIEDIISFLGKGRQILLYSATFPISVQKFMVSSHLHKPYEINLMEELTLKGITQYYAYVTERQKVHCLNTLFSRLQINQSIIFCNSTQRVELLAKKITQLGYSCFYIHAKMMQEYRNRVFHDFRNGLCRNLVCTDLFTRGIDIQAVNVVINFDFPKNAETYLHRIGRSGRFGHLGLAINLITSEDRFNLKSIEDQLVTDIKPIPGSIDKSLYVAEFHATNPNCEEGLKETGRQQVEP
;
A
#
# COMPACT_ATOMS: atom_id res chain seq x y z
N MET A 1 19.32 34.56 28.35
CA MET A 1 18.85 35.74 29.12
C MET A 1 18.55 36.86 28.14
N GLY A 2 17.43 37.55 28.30
CA GLY A 2 17.20 38.89 27.71
C GLY A 2 16.23 38.96 26.54
N LEU A 3 14.94 39.06 26.87
CA LEU A 3 13.84 39.46 25.99
C LEU A 3 13.88 40.98 25.65
N ASN A 4 13.69 41.28 24.36
CA ASN A 4 12.64 42.12 23.75
C ASN A 4 12.20 43.48 24.37
N LYS A 5 12.06 44.53 23.53
CA LYS A 5 11.08 45.65 23.59
C LYS A 5 11.02 46.33 22.19
N GLN A 6 9.99 46.06 21.38
CA GLN A 6 8.76 46.84 21.14
C GLN A 6 8.88 48.19 20.38
N ASN A 7 8.34 48.17 19.15
CA ASN A 7 7.51 49.16 18.41
C ASN A 7 7.91 50.65 18.28
N GLY A 8 7.87 51.13 17.03
CA GLY A 8 7.66 52.56 16.70
C GLY A 8 7.87 52.90 15.22
N GLN A 9 6.80 53.11 14.45
CA GLN A 9 6.79 53.64 13.08
C GLN A 9 7.50 55.00 12.95
N LEU A 10 7.99 55.36 11.75
CA LEU A 10 7.97 56.73 11.22
C LEU A 10 8.03 56.77 9.67
N ARG A 11 7.19 57.63 9.08
CA ARG A 11 7.09 58.04 7.65
C ARG A 11 8.13 59.13 7.31
N GLY A 12 8.52 59.22 6.03
CA GLY A 12 9.00 60.49 5.44
C GLY A 12 9.67 60.36 4.05
N VAL A 13 9.07 60.98 3.03
CA VAL A 13 9.61 61.22 1.66
C VAL A 13 9.85 62.74 1.52
N PRO A 14 10.72 63.25 0.62
CA PRO A 14 10.20 63.75 -0.67
C PRO A 14 11.11 63.52 -1.90
N LYS A 15 10.47 63.55 -3.08
CA LYS A 15 11.00 63.53 -4.47
C LYS A 15 11.51 64.92 -4.90
N PRO A 16 12.23 65.06 -6.04
CA PRO A 16 11.58 65.46 -7.31
C PRO A 16 12.28 64.81 -8.54
N ALA A 17 11.94 65.03 -9.82
CA ALA A 17 10.70 65.16 -10.59
C ALA A 17 11.12 64.98 -12.08
N SER A 18 10.18 64.50 -12.90
CA SER A 18 10.25 64.21 -14.34
C SER A 18 10.42 65.45 -15.25
N PRO A 19 10.43 65.30 -16.60
CA PRO A 19 9.18 65.54 -17.34
C PRO A 19 8.94 64.58 -18.54
N GLN A 20 7.74 64.00 -18.70
CA GLN A 20 6.60 64.42 -19.58
C GLN A 20 6.73 63.86 -21.01
N SER A 21 5.70 63.52 -21.79
CA SER A 21 4.22 63.64 -21.82
C SER A 21 3.77 62.79 -23.03
N GLY A 22 2.70 62.00 -23.03
CA GLY A 22 1.31 62.42 -23.05
C GLY A 22 0.59 61.79 -24.29
N PRO A 23 -0.73 61.54 -24.24
CA PRO A 23 -1.42 60.47 -25.00
C PRO A 23 -2.36 61.01 -26.09
N LEU A 24 -2.99 60.13 -26.90
CA LEU A 24 -4.36 60.33 -27.43
C LEU A 24 -4.95 59.09 -28.14
N VAL A 25 -6.26 59.16 -28.37
CA VAL A 25 -7.28 58.11 -28.48
C VAL A 25 -7.83 57.98 -29.92
N LEU A 26 -8.54 56.87 -30.19
CA LEU A 26 -9.73 56.71 -31.07
C LEU A 26 -9.52 56.11 -32.48
N GLY A 27 -10.39 55.15 -32.85
CA GLY A 27 -10.88 55.04 -34.24
C GLY A 27 -10.78 53.68 -34.95
N SER A 28 -11.93 53.01 -35.04
CA SER A 28 -12.38 51.94 -35.96
C SER A 28 -11.83 51.90 -37.39
N LEU A 29 -11.72 50.69 -37.99
CA LEU A 29 -12.53 50.20 -39.15
C LEU A 29 -11.95 48.92 -39.83
N LEU A 30 -12.80 47.87 -39.93
CA LEU A 30 -12.99 46.88 -41.03
C LEU A 30 -11.83 45.93 -41.45
N SER A 31 -11.98 44.67 -41.88
CA SER A 31 -13.07 43.66 -41.92
C SER A 31 -12.56 42.36 -42.60
N LYS A 32 -13.24 41.22 -42.32
CA LYS A 32 -13.28 39.89 -43.04
C LYS A 32 -12.08 38.93 -42.82
N ALA A 33 -12.23 37.62 -42.60
CA ALA A 33 -13.29 36.63 -42.89
C ALA A 33 -13.35 35.55 -41.76
N VAL A 34 -14.51 35.20 -41.16
CA VAL A 34 -15.54 34.20 -41.54
C VAL A 34 -15.06 32.73 -41.54
N GLY A 35 -15.66 31.92 -40.65
CA GLY A 35 -15.68 30.45 -40.72
C GLY A 35 -15.99 29.74 -39.40
N ALA A 36 -17.24 29.77 -38.93
CA ALA A 36 -17.73 28.89 -37.86
C ALA A 36 -18.30 27.59 -38.44
N PRO A 37 -18.50 26.54 -37.62
CA PRO A 37 -19.85 25.98 -37.59
C PRO A 37 -20.43 25.79 -36.18
N GLN A 38 -21.76 25.93 -36.23
CA GLN A 38 -22.83 25.90 -35.24
C GLN A 38 -22.84 24.77 -34.20
N LYS A 39 -23.36 25.13 -33.03
CA LYS A 39 -23.95 24.25 -32.01
C LYS A 39 -25.20 23.56 -32.55
N ALA A 40 -25.30 22.25 -32.34
CA ALA A 40 -26.57 21.53 -32.26
C ALA A 40 -26.76 21.10 -30.80
N GLY A 41 -27.92 21.46 -30.23
CA GLY A 41 -28.31 21.04 -28.89
C GLY A 41 -28.60 19.54 -28.85
N ALA A 42 -27.96 18.84 -27.93
CA ALA A 42 -28.34 17.49 -27.54
C ALA A 42 -28.96 17.56 -26.15
N SER A 43 -30.19 17.08 -26.07
CA SER A 43 -30.96 16.81 -24.86
C SER A 43 -30.14 15.97 -23.88
N LEU A 44 -30.22 16.34 -22.59
CA LEU A 44 -29.83 15.49 -21.47
C LEU A 44 -30.83 14.33 -21.36
N GLU A 45 -30.66 13.30 -22.18
CA GLU A 45 -31.27 12.00 -21.95
C GLU A 45 -30.25 11.10 -21.25
N GLY A 46 -30.68 10.52 -20.13
CA GLY A 46 -29.83 9.75 -19.22
C GLY A 46 -29.09 8.61 -19.93
N THR A 47 -27.77 8.60 -19.76
CA THR A 47 -26.91 7.47 -20.10
C THR A 47 -27.10 6.35 -19.06
N GLY A 48 -28.31 5.81 -18.98
CA GLY A 48 -28.56 4.53 -18.35
C GLY A 48 -28.16 3.43 -19.34
N ILE A 49 -27.01 2.80 -19.10
CA ILE A 49 -26.57 1.67 -19.93
C ILE A 49 -27.64 0.57 -19.82
N ARG A 50 -28.14 0.09 -20.96
CA ARG A 50 -29.27 -0.85 -21.00
C ARG A 50 -28.83 -2.26 -20.59
N PHE A 51 -29.78 -3.08 -20.16
CA PHE A 51 -29.56 -4.50 -19.87
C PHE A 51 -29.22 -5.22 -21.19
N GLY A 52 -28.05 -5.86 -21.27
CA GLY A 52 -27.57 -6.54 -22.49
C GLY A 52 -26.50 -5.78 -23.30
N ASP A 53 -26.21 -4.51 -22.97
CA ASP A 53 -25.03 -3.83 -23.52
C ASP A 53 -23.77 -4.41 -22.87
N ASP A 54 -22.75 -4.68 -23.70
CA ASP A 54 -21.41 -5.10 -23.27
C ASP A 54 -20.71 -3.91 -22.61
N TRP A 55 -21.12 -3.63 -21.37
CA TRP A 55 -20.70 -2.50 -20.56
C TRP A 55 -19.19 -2.45 -20.38
N LYS A 56 -18.50 -3.59 -20.52
CA LYS A 56 -17.05 -3.69 -20.56
C LYS A 56 -16.44 -2.84 -21.68
N LYS A 57 -17.12 -2.69 -22.83
CA LYS A 57 -16.69 -1.83 -23.94
C LYS A 57 -16.67 -0.35 -23.60
N SER A 58 -17.43 0.07 -22.59
CA SER A 58 -17.46 1.46 -22.13
C SER A 58 -16.37 1.79 -21.11
N LEU A 59 -15.64 0.79 -20.62
CA LEU A 59 -14.61 0.98 -19.59
C LEU A 59 -13.27 1.37 -20.19
N GLN A 60 -12.57 2.25 -19.50
CA GLN A 60 -11.16 2.53 -19.77
C GLN A 60 -10.29 1.56 -18.97
N LEU A 61 -9.94 0.44 -19.59
CA LEU A 61 -9.10 -0.57 -18.97
C LEU A 61 -7.62 -0.16 -19.00
N PRO A 62 -6.85 -0.41 -17.93
CA PRO A 62 -5.41 -0.20 -17.96
C PRO A 62 -4.72 -1.22 -18.91
N PRO A 63 -3.49 -0.94 -19.36
CA PRO A 63 -2.71 -1.90 -20.15
C PRO A 63 -2.56 -3.24 -19.44
N LYS A 64 -2.70 -4.34 -20.18
CA LYS A 64 -2.52 -5.69 -19.61
C LYS A 64 -1.09 -5.89 -19.12
N ASP A 65 -0.97 -6.38 -17.89
CA ASP A 65 0.31 -6.75 -17.29
C ASP A 65 0.69 -8.17 -17.71
N THR A 66 1.70 -8.28 -18.56
CA THR A 66 2.19 -9.56 -19.13
C THR A 66 3.34 -10.18 -18.34
N ARG A 67 3.70 -9.61 -17.18
CA ARG A 67 4.77 -10.15 -16.34
C ARG A 67 4.36 -11.49 -15.73
N VAL A 68 5.33 -12.40 -15.58
CA VAL A 68 5.14 -13.67 -14.85
C VAL A 68 4.62 -13.40 -13.43
N ARG A 69 3.67 -14.25 -13.01
CA ARG A 69 3.05 -14.26 -11.69
C ARG A 69 3.17 -15.64 -11.08
N THR A 70 3.49 -15.71 -9.80
CA THR A 70 3.60 -16.95 -9.04
C THR A 70 2.24 -17.57 -8.71
N SER A 71 2.26 -18.86 -8.41
CA SER A 71 1.07 -19.68 -8.16
C SER A 71 0.21 -19.19 -7.00
N ASP A 72 0.78 -18.50 -6.00
CA ASP A 72 0.02 -17.93 -4.89
C ASP A 72 -0.87 -16.74 -5.28
N VAL A 73 -0.81 -16.29 -6.55
CA VAL A 73 -1.71 -15.29 -7.13
C VAL A 73 -2.47 -15.82 -8.35
N THR A 74 -2.01 -16.91 -8.99
CA THR A 74 -2.63 -17.45 -10.22
C THR A 74 -3.38 -18.77 -10.03
N SER A 75 -3.13 -19.53 -8.96
CA SER A 75 -3.82 -20.80 -8.68
C SER A 75 -5.24 -20.56 -8.15
N THR A 76 -6.13 -20.15 -9.05
CA THR A 76 -7.56 -19.91 -8.80
C THR A 76 -8.39 -21.15 -9.12
N LYS A 77 -9.57 -21.30 -8.52
CA LYS A 77 -10.55 -22.35 -8.85
C LYS A 77 -11.31 -22.06 -10.16
N GLY A 78 -11.02 -20.92 -10.80
CA GLY A 78 -11.54 -20.55 -12.12
C GLY A 78 -12.75 -19.65 -12.09
N ASN A 79 -13.11 -19.10 -10.92
CA ASN A 79 -14.21 -18.15 -10.80
C ASN A 79 -13.85 -16.78 -11.40
N GLU A 80 -14.85 -16.10 -11.92
CA GLU A 80 -14.79 -14.72 -12.39
C GLU A 80 -15.47 -13.79 -11.37
N PHE A 81 -15.13 -12.50 -11.39
CA PHE A 81 -15.78 -11.54 -10.47
C PHE A 81 -17.30 -11.45 -10.66
N GLU A 82 -17.78 -11.77 -11.86
CA GLU A 82 -19.21 -11.78 -12.21
C GLU A 82 -19.98 -12.89 -11.49
N ASP A 83 -19.32 -13.97 -11.10
CA ASP A 83 -19.93 -15.12 -10.41
C ASP A 83 -20.35 -14.80 -8.97
N TYR A 84 -19.84 -13.70 -8.40
CA TYR A 84 -20.16 -13.28 -7.04
C TYR A 84 -21.46 -12.47 -6.92
N CYS A 85 -22.19 -12.27 -8.03
CA CYS A 85 -23.46 -11.53 -8.05
C CYS A 85 -23.39 -10.12 -7.41
N LEU A 86 -22.27 -9.43 -7.63
CA LEU A 86 -22.02 -8.08 -7.11
C LEU A 86 -22.86 -7.04 -7.85
N LYS A 87 -23.04 -5.86 -7.24
CA LYS A 87 -23.57 -4.67 -7.93
C LYS A 87 -22.78 -4.40 -9.20
N ARG A 88 -23.48 -4.10 -10.29
CA ARG A 88 -22.87 -3.84 -11.60
C ARG A 88 -21.88 -2.68 -11.55
N GLU A 89 -22.24 -1.64 -10.81
CA GLU A 89 -21.41 -0.45 -10.58
C GLU A 89 -20.11 -0.81 -9.85
N LEU A 90 -20.16 -1.76 -8.92
CA LEU A 90 -18.98 -2.25 -8.23
C LEU A 90 -18.08 -3.04 -9.17
N LEU A 91 -18.64 -3.91 -10.02
CA LEU A 91 -17.90 -4.63 -11.06
C LEU A 91 -17.18 -3.66 -12.02
N MET A 92 -17.84 -2.58 -12.43
CA MET A 92 -17.21 -1.53 -13.26
C MET A 92 -15.93 -0.97 -12.61
N GLY A 93 -15.97 -0.67 -11.32
CA GLY A 93 -14.78 -0.20 -10.59
C GLY A 93 -13.67 -1.25 -10.48
N ILE A 94 -14.04 -2.52 -10.30
CA ILE A 94 -13.08 -3.64 -10.26
C ILE A 94 -12.34 -3.78 -11.60
N PHE A 95 -13.05 -3.75 -12.72
CA PHE A 95 -12.43 -3.86 -14.05
C PHE A 95 -11.59 -2.63 -14.42
N GLU A 96 -12.00 -1.40 -14.05
CA GLU A 96 -11.18 -0.19 -14.25
C GLU A 96 -9.87 -0.21 -13.44
N MET A 97 -9.83 -0.94 -12.32
CA MET A 97 -8.59 -1.20 -11.58
C MET A 97 -7.65 -2.17 -12.31
N GLY A 98 -8.09 -2.78 -13.42
CA GLY A 98 -7.35 -3.82 -14.15
C GLY A 98 -7.44 -5.20 -13.52
N TRP A 99 -8.41 -5.42 -12.62
CA TRP A 99 -8.61 -6.70 -11.97
C TRP A 99 -9.54 -7.56 -12.81
N GLU A 100 -8.96 -8.34 -13.72
CA GLU A 100 -9.74 -9.22 -14.61
C GLU A 100 -10.28 -10.45 -13.86
N LYS A 101 -9.46 -11.07 -13.02
CA LYS A 101 -9.79 -12.29 -12.27
C LYS A 101 -9.50 -12.13 -10.78
N PRO A 102 -10.30 -12.76 -9.90
CA PRO A 102 -10.03 -12.76 -8.47
C PRO A 102 -8.72 -13.52 -8.17
N SER A 103 -7.91 -12.99 -7.25
CA SER A 103 -6.79 -13.75 -6.69
C SER A 103 -7.28 -14.88 -5.77
N PRO A 104 -6.46 -15.88 -5.42
CA PRO A 104 -6.90 -16.98 -4.55
C PRO A 104 -7.49 -16.50 -3.21
N ILE A 105 -6.92 -15.45 -2.61
CA ILE A 105 -7.46 -14.86 -1.38
C ILE A 105 -8.79 -14.14 -1.60
N GLN A 106 -9.00 -13.54 -2.77
CA GLN A 106 -10.27 -12.92 -3.12
C GLN A 106 -11.33 -14.00 -3.36
N GLU A 107 -10.97 -15.08 -4.05
CA GLU A 107 -11.86 -16.17 -4.38
C GLU A 107 -12.39 -16.94 -3.17
N GLU A 108 -11.54 -17.18 -2.17
CA GLU A 108 -11.99 -17.80 -0.90
C GLU A 108 -12.74 -16.81 -0.01
N SER A 109 -12.32 -15.56 0.04
CA SER A 109 -12.80 -14.61 1.05
C SER A 109 -14.10 -13.91 0.67
N ILE A 110 -14.24 -13.46 -0.58
CA ILE A 110 -15.40 -12.68 -1.04
C ILE A 110 -16.73 -13.41 -0.76
N PRO A 111 -16.96 -14.66 -1.20
CA PRO A 111 -18.25 -15.31 -1.00
C PRO A 111 -18.59 -15.52 0.48
N ILE A 112 -17.59 -15.83 1.31
CA ILE A 112 -17.77 -16.02 2.75
C ILE A 112 -18.08 -14.69 3.46
N ALA A 113 -17.41 -13.61 3.05
CA ALA A 113 -17.65 -12.29 3.60
C ALA A 113 -19.07 -11.80 3.21
N LEU A 114 -19.50 -12.05 1.97
CA LEU A 114 -20.87 -11.72 1.53
C LEU A 114 -21.94 -12.50 2.30
N SER A 115 -21.64 -13.72 2.76
CA SER A 115 -22.55 -14.51 3.59
C SER A 115 -22.69 -13.98 5.03
N GLY A 116 -21.94 -12.95 5.43
CA GLY A 116 -21.98 -12.36 6.76
C GLY A 116 -21.16 -13.11 7.82
N ARG A 117 -20.33 -14.09 7.44
CA ARG A 117 -19.46 -14.82 8.38
C ARG A 117 -18.22 -14.00 8.72
N ASP A 118 -17.77 -14.08 9.97
CA ASP A 118 -16.44 -13.59 10.35
C ASP A 118 -15.37 -14.36 9.59
N ILE A 119 -14.27 -13.68 9.26
CA ILE A 119 -13.15 -14.27 8.52
C ILE A 119 -11.86 -14.10 9.31
N LEU A 120 -11.08 -15.17 9.33
CA LEU A 120 -9.69 -15.15 9.74
C LEU A 120 -8.84 -15.60 8.55
N ALA A 121 -8.15 -14.66 7.92
CA ALA A 121 -7.36 -14.92 6.73
C ALA A 121 -5.85 -14.76 7.00
N ARG A 122 -5.11 -15.84 6.77
CA ARG A 122 -3.66 -15.83 6.64
C ARG A 122 -3.26 -15.69 5.19
N ALA A 123 -2.66 -14.55 4.85
CA ALA A 123 -2.19 -14.30 3.49
C ALA A 123 -0.99 -13.36 3.46
N LYS A 124 -0.08 -13.66 2.53
CA LYS A 124 1.14 -12.89 2.27
C LYS A 124 0.82 -11.44 1.89
N ASN A 125 1.80 -10.57 2.02
CA ASN A 125 1.66 -9.20 1.52
C ASN A 125 1.70 -9.21 -0.01
N GLY A 126 0.91 -8.32 -0.63
CA GLY A 126 0.88 -8.20 -2.08
C GLY A 126 0.05 -9.25 -2.83
N THR A 127 -0.77 -10.07 -2.15
CA THR A 127 -1.65 -11.08 -2.80
C THR A 127 -3.06 -10.58 -3.13
N GLY A 128 -3.33 -9.28 -2.99
CA GLY A 128 -4.65 -8.70 -3.26
C GLY A 128 -5.62 -8.67 -2.07
N LYS A 129 -5.12 -8.80 -0.83
CA LYS A 129 -5.91 -8.72 0.42
C LYS A 129 -6.87 -7.53 0.47
N SER A 130 -6.43 -6.35 0.04
CA SER A 130 -7.30 -5.17 0.04
C SER A 130 -8.55 -5.36 -0.82
N GLY A 131 -8.43 -5.96 -2.01
CA GLY A 131 -9.61 -6.30 -2.81
C GLY A 131 -10.51 -7.33 -2.11
N ALA A 132 -9.91 -8.32 -1.44
CA ALA A 132 -10.64 -9.41 -0.79
C ALA A 132 -11.61 -8.93 0.30
N TYR A 133 -11.29 -7.84 1.02
CA TYR A 133 -12.21 -7.24 2.00
C TYR A 133 -12.95 -6.00 1.52
N LEU A 134 -12.38 -5.18 0.63
CA LEU A 134 -13.04 -3.96 0.14
C LEU A 134 -14.24 -4.29 -0.74
N ILE A 135 -14.16 -5.34 -1.56
CA ILE A 135 -15.26 -5.75 -2.45
C ILE A 135 -16.51 -6.11 -1.63
N PRO A 136 -16.48 -7.09 -0.71
CA PRO A 136 -17.67 -7.44 0.07
C PRO A 136 -18.11 -6.31 1.01
N MET A 137 -17.19 -5.48 1.50
CA MET A 137 -17.52 -4.28 2.28
C MET A 137 -18.34 -3.29 1.47
N LEU A 138 -17.87 -2.90 0.28
CA LEU A 138 -18.53 -1.92 -0.59
C LEU A 138 -19.88 -2.45 -1.09
N GLU A 139 -19.97 -3.76 -1.37
CA GLU A 139 -21.22 -4.42 -1.72
C GLU A 139 -22.28 -4.23 -0.61
N ARG A 140 -21.88 -4.34 0.66
CA ARG A 140 -22.79 -4.20 1.81
C ARG A 140 -23.22 -2.77 2.12
N ILE A 141 -22.56 -1.75 1.57
CA ILE A 141 -22.92 -0.34 1.83
C ILE A 141 -24.30 -0.01 1.27
N ASP A 142 -25.13 0.58 2.11
CA ASP A 142 -26.44 1.14 1.79
C ASP A 142 -26.36 2.67 1.72
N LEU A 143 -26.43 3.22 0.51
CA LEU A 143 -26.29 4.66 0.25
C LEU A 143 -27.48 5.50 0.70
N LYS A 144 -28.59 4.87 1.11
CA LYS A 144 -29.76 5.58 1.66
C LYS A 144 -29.55 5.99 3.11
N LYS A 145 -28.43 5.59 3.72
CA LYS A 145 -28.18 5.70 5.15
C LYS A 145 -26.93 6.52 5.42
N ASP A 146 -27.15 7.74 5.91
CA ASP A 146 -26.11 8.72 6.21
C ASP A 146 -25.39 8.46 7.55
N TYR A 147 -24.79 7.28 7.69
CA TYR A 147 -23.98 6.94 8.86
C TYR A 147 -22.81 6.01 8.50
N ILE A 148 -21.83 5.92 9.41
CA ILE A 148 -20.66 5.04 9.23
C ILE A 148 -21.11 3.58 9.32
N GLN A 149 -20.96 2.85 8.22
CA GLN A 149 -21.41 1.46 8.08
C GLN A 149 -20.26 0.46 8.17
N ALA A 150 -19.04 0.87 7.80
CA ALA A 150 -17.87 0.02 7.84
C ALA A 150 -16.61 0.76 8.31
N ILE A 151 -15.75 0.04 9.01
CA ILE A 151 -14.44 0.53 9.47
C ILE A 151 -13.34 -0.42 9.00
N VAL A 152 -12.27 0.10 8.41
CA VAL A 152 -11.02 -0.63 8.15
C VAL A 152 -9.94 -0.12 9.10
N MET A 153 -9.46 -0.99 9.96
CA MET A 153 -8.34 -0.75 10.85
C MET A 153 -7.03 -1.14 10.18
N VAL A 154 -6.06 -0.23 10.22
CA VAL A 154 -4.71 -0.42 9.67
C VAL A 154 -3.66 0.12 10.64
N PRO A 155 -2.47 -0.51 10.75
CA PRO A 155 -1.46 -0.10 11.73
C PRO A 155 -0.71 1.18 11.35
N THR A 156 -0.64 1.53 10.07
CA THR A 156 0.16 2.66 9.57
C THR A 156 -0.68 3.68 8.82
N ARG A 157 -0.20 4.93 8.81
CA ARG A 157 -0.87 6.06 8.16
C ARG A 157 -0.84 5.89 6.64
N GLU A 158 0.28 5.38 6.15
CA GLU A 158 0.55 5.18 4.73
C GLU A 158 -0.34 4.06 4.15
N LEU A 159 -0.55 2.97 4.91
CA LEU A 159 -1.49 1.93 4.51
C LEU A 159 -2.93 2.46 4.50
N ALA A 160 -3.32 3.31 5.46
CA ALA A 160 -4.65 3.93 5.44
C ALA A 160 -4.90 4.73 4.16
N LEU A 161 -3.92 5.55 3.75
CA LEU A 161 -3.98 6.31 2.51
C LEU A 161 -4.11 5.39 1.29
N GLN A 162 -3.28 4.35 1.21
CA GLN A 162 -3.35 3.39 0.10
C GLN A 162 -4.70 2.67 0.03
N VAL A 163 -5.18 2.11 1.14
CA VAL A 163 -6.47 1.40 1.18
C VAL A 163 -7.61 2.35 0.85
N SER A 164 -7.55 3.61 1.30
CA SER A 164 -8.56 4.61 0.95
C SER A 164 -8.58 4.96 -0.52
N GLN A 165 -7.41 5.09 -1.17
CA GLN A 165 -7.33 5.31 -2.60
C GLN A 165 -7.92 4.14 -3.38
N ILE A 166 -7.57 2.90 -3.00
CA ILE A 166 -8.13 1.68 -3.62
C ILE A 166 -9.65 1.65 -3.44
N SER A 167 -10.14 1.92 -2.22
CA SER A 167 -11.58 1.94 -1.92
C SER A 167 -12.33 3.00 -2.74
N ILE A 168 -11.77 4.21 -2.89
CA ILE A 168 -12.34 5.28 -3.72
C ILE A 168 -12.39 4.89 -5.20
N GLN A 169 -11.34 4.29 -5.74
CA GLN A 169 -11.31 3.87 -7.14
C GLN A 169 -12.32 2.77 -7.44
N ILE A 170 -12.37 1.73 -6.59
CA ILE A 170 -13.32 0.62 -6.75
C ILE A 170 -14.77 1.10 -6.60
N SER A 171 -15.04 2.07 -5.71
CA SER A 171 -16.39 2.58 -5.47
C SER A 171 -16.81 3.74 -6.36
N LYS A 172 -15.98 4.17 -7.32
CA LYS A 172 -16.19 5.35 -8.18
C LYS A 172 -17.54 5.36 -8.88
N HIS A 173 -18.02 4.20 -9.33
CA HIS A 173 -19.28 4.06 -10.07
C HIS A 173 -20.51 3.82 -9.17
N LEU A 174 -20.32 3.52 -7.88
CA LEU A 174 -21.43 3.32 -6.94
C LEU A 174 -22.22 4.61 -6.66
N GLY A 175 -21.75 5.77 -7.14
CA GLY A 175 -22.56 6.99 -7.22
C GLY A 175 -22.96 7.58 -5.86
N GLY A 176 -22.11 7.47 -4.84
CA GLY A 176 -22.41 8.08 -3.55
C GLY A 176 -21.61 7.59 -2.34
N VAL A 177 -20.83 6.51 -2.46
CA VAL A 177 -20.01 6.02 -1.35
C VAL A 177 -19.05 7.12 -0.91
N LYS A 178 -18.98 7.35 0.40
CA LYS A 178 -18.14 8.38 1.01
C LYS A 178 -17.10 7.67 1.88
N VAL A 179 -15.87 7.65 1.39
CA VAL A 179 -14.72 7.05 2.07
C VAL A 179 -13.92 8.16 2.74
N MET A 180 -13.55 7.97 3.99
CA MET A 180 -12.69 8.87 4.75
C MET A 180 -11.49 8.10 5.32
N ALA A 181 -10.28 8.63 5.12
CA ALA A 181 -9.10 8.17 5.83
C ALA A 181 -8.81 9.09 7.01
N THR A 182 -8.65 8.53 8.22
CA THR A 182 -8.30 9.31 9.42
C THR A 182 -7.19 8.61 10.20
N THR A 183 -6.07 9.30 10.41
CA THR A 183 -4.89 8.69 11.00
C THR A 183 -4.21 9.64 11.94
N GLY A 184 -3.33 9.16 12.83
CA GLY A 184 -2.39 10.07 13.49
C GLY A 184 -1.68 10.96 12.45
N GLY A 185 -1.42 12.22 12.76
CA GLY A 185 -0.71 13.14 11.86
C GLY A 185 -1.56 13.89 10.83
N THR A 186 -2.82 13.52 10.58
CA THR A 186 -3.79 14.46 9.97
C THR A 186 -4.30 15.42 11.03
N ASN A 187 -4.71 16.62 10.62
CA ASN A 187 -5.27 17.63 11.52
C ASN A 187 -6.61 17.14 12.08
N LEU A 188 -6.68 17.00 13.40
CA LEU A 188 -7.87 16.52 14.09
C LEU A 188 -9.10 17.41 13.82
N ARG A 189 -8.90 18.74 13.71
CA ARG A 189 -10.00 19.68 13.44
C ARG A 189 -10.63 19.42 12.09
N ASP A 190 -9.80 19.16 11.08
CA ASP A 190 -10.27 18.91 9.71
C ASP A 190 -11.00 17.57 9.64
N ASP A 191 -10.51 16.56 10.36
CA ASP A 191 -11.20 15.26 10.50
C ASP A 191 -12.58 15.42 11.18
N ILE A 192 -12.68 16.25 12.23
CA ILE A 192 -13.96 16.53 12.91
C ILE A 192 -14.94 17.19 11.94
N MET A 193 -14.50 18.25 11.26
CA MET A 193 -15.34 18.95 10.28
C MET A 193 -15.76 18.04 9.13
N ARG A 194 -14.88 17.13 8.69
CA ARG A 194 -15.22 16.16 7.64
C ARG A 194 -16.27 15.15 8.10
N LEU A 195 -16.30 14.79 9.39
CA LEU A 195 -17.30 13.89 9.97
C LEU A 195 -18.66 14.55 10.23
N ASP A 196 -18.77 15.88 10.08
CA ASP A 196 -20.08 16.56 10.04
C ASP A 196 -20.85 16.24 8.74
N GLU A 197 -20.14 15.87 7.68
CA GLU A 197 -20.72 15.36 6.43
C GLU A 197 -20.87 13.83 6.45
N THR A 198 -21.72 13.29 5.58
CA THR A 198 -21.89 11.83 5.45
C THR A 198 -20.56 11.12 5.16
N VAL A 199 -20.29 10.09 5.96
CA VAL A 199 -19.20 9.13 5.77
C VAL A 199 -19.77 7.73 5.92
N HIS A 200 -19.57 6.88 4.92
CA HIS A 200 -20.03 5.49 4.90
C HIS A 200 -18.93 4.53 5.35
N VAL A 201 -17.69 4.78 4.93
CA VAL A 201 -16.52 3.94 5.19
C VAL A 201 -15.42 4.78 5.84
N VAL A 202 -14.94 4.35 6.99
CA VAL A 202 -13.79 4.96 7.67
C VAL A 202 -12.60 4.01 7.62
N ILE A 203 -11.45 4.51 7.16
CA ILE A 203 -10.19 3.78 7.12
C ILE A 203 -9.22 4.47 8.07
N ALA A 204 -8.77 3.79 9.12
CA ALA A 204 -8.14 4.49 10.22
C ALA A 204 -7.06 3.71 10.99
N THR A 205 -6.18 4.48 11.63
CA THR A 205 -5.26 3.96 12.66
C THR A 205 -5.94 3.92 14.03
N PRO A 206 -5.69 2.89 14.88
CA PRO A 206 -6.40 2.65 16.15
C PRO A 206 -6.53 3.87 17.06
N GLY A 207 -5.41 4.53 17.37
CA GLY A 207 -5.44 5.67 18.31
C GLY A 207 -6.31 6.84 17.83
N ARG A 208 -6.34 7.12 16.53
CA ARG A 208 -7.11 8.25 15.98
C ARG A 208 -8.61 7.98 15.97
N ILE A 209 -9.03 6.80 15.48
CA ILE A 209 -10.46 6.49 15.44
C ILE A 209 -11.03 6.35 16.86
N LEU A 210 -10.27 5.79 17.80
CA LEU A 210 -10.71 5.69 19.19
C LEU A 210 -10.91 7.07 19.81
N ASP A 211 -10.02 8.03 19.53
CA ASP A 211 -10.18 9.41 20.00
C ASP A 211 -11.45 10.06 19.44
N LEU A 212 -11.73 9.89 18.14
CA LEU A 212 -12.94 10.40 17.50
C LEU A 212 -14.22 9.75 18.03
N ILE A 213 -14.19 8.45 18.34
CA ILE A 213 -15.30 7.72 18.97
C ILE A 213 -15.53 8.24 20.39
N LYS A 214 -14.49 8.33 21.21
CA LYS A 214 -14.59 8.81 22.61
C LYS A 214 -15.08 10.25 22.71
N LYS A 215 -14.79 11.09 21.71
CA LYS A 215 -15.31 12.46 21.60
C LYS A 215 -16.77 12.54 21.10
N GLY A 216 -17.38 11.41 20.71
CA GLY A 216 -18.73 11.37 20.15
C GLY A 216 -18.85 11.92 18.72
N VAL A 217 -17.72 12.17 18.05
CA VAL A 217 -17.67 12.69 16.68
C VAL A 217 -17.91 11.55 15.69
N ALA A 218 -17.15 10.45 15.82
CA ALA A 218 -17.37 9.24 15.02
C ALA A 218 -18.41 8.35 15.72
N LYS A 219 -19.65 8.36 15.20
CA LYS A 219 -20.74 7.50 15.69
C LYS A 219 -20.65 6.13 15.02
N VAL A 220 -20.34 5.11 15.82
CA VAL A 220 -20.00 3.75 15.33
C VAL A 220 -20.96 2.66 15.80
N ASP A 221 -22.05 3.03 16.47
CA ASP A 221 -23.08 2.13 16.98
C ASP A 221 -23.77 1.31 15.88
N ARG A 222 -23.77 1.82 14.64
CA ARG A 222 -24.40 1.20 13.48
C ARG A 222 -23.44 0.54 12.51
N VAL A 223 -22.15 0.50 12.83
CA VAL A 223 -21.14 -0.19 12.02
C VAL A 223 -21.47 -1.67 11.97
N GLN A 224 -21.64 -2.19 10.75
CA GLN A 224 -21.99 -3.59 10.50
C GLN A 224 -20.74 -4.42 10.18
N MET A 225 -19.67 -3.80 9.72
CA MET A 225 -18.45 -4.51 9.33
C MET A 225 -17.20 -3.80 9.84
N MET A 226 -16.31 -4.55 10.48
CA MET A 226 -14.98 -4.10 10.88
C MET A 226 -13.93 -4.99 10.20
N VAL A 227 -12.95 -4.37 9.55
CA VAL A 227 -11.81 -5.07 8.96
C VAL A 227 -10.55 -4.74 9.75
N MET A 228 -9.69 -5.73 9.95
CA MET A 228 -8.37 -5.57 10.53
C MET A 228 -7.32 -6.06 9.53
N ASP A 229 -6.60 -5.12 8.89
CA ASP A 229 -5.51 -5.43 7.97
C ASP A 229 -4.16 -5.30 8.68
N GLU A 230 -3.24 -6.24 8.43
CA GLU A 230 -2.02 -6.46 9.23
C GLU A 230 -2.33 -6.65 10.73
N ALA A 231 -3.20 -7.61 11.03
CA ALA A 231 -3.71 -7.82 12.39
C ALA A 231 -2.63 -8.22 13.42
N ASP A 232 -1.54 -8.87 13.00
CA ASP A 232 -0.37 -9.11 13.85
C ASP A 232 0.20 -7.82 14.46
N LYS A 233 0.13 -6.70 13.73
CA LYS A 233 0.51 -5.38 14.24
C LYS A 233 -0.58 -4.71 15.04
N LEU A 234 -1.83 -4.80 14.61
CA LEU A 234 -2.96 -4.23 15.34
C LEU A 234 -3.18 -4.90 16.71
N LEU A 235 -2.74 -6.16 16.85
CA LEU A 235 -2.85 -6.95 18.07
C LEU A 235 -1.50 -7.09 18.77
N SER A 236 -0.55 -6.18 18.53
CA SER A 236 0.64 -6.06 19.36
C SER A 236 0.29 -5.54 20.76
N GLN A 237 1.23 -5.65 21.70
CA GLN A 237 1.04 -5.16 23.07
C GLN A 237 0.66 -3.67 23.13
N ASP A 238 1.12 -2.87 22.17
CA ASP A 238 0.86 -1.43 22.13
C ASP A 238 -0.55 -1.07 21.64
N PHE A 239 -1.17 -1.94 20.83
CA PHE A 239 -2.44 -1.63 20.14
C PHE A 239 -3.62 -2.50 20.60
N VAL A 240 -3.39 -3.67 21.19
CA VAL A 240 -4.46 -4.62 21.53
C VAL A 240 -5.54 -3.99 22.41
N VAL A 241 -5.16 -3.21 23.43
CA VAL A 241 -6.12 -2.53 24.32
C VAL A 241 -6.95 -1.50 23.55
N LEU A 242 -6.33 -0.78 22.60
CA LEU A 242 -7.03 0.20 21.77
C LEU A 242 -8.04 -0.49 20.86
N ILE A 243 -7.71 -1.66 20.32
CA ILE A 243 -8.62 -2.46 19.49
C ILE A 243 -9.79 -2.98 20.31
N GLU A 244 -9.55 -3.55 21.50
CA GLU A 244 -10.60 -4.01 22.41
C GLU A 244 -11.56 -2.88 22.80
N ASP A 245 -11.01 -1.69 23.12
CA ASP A 245 -11.78 -0.48 23.38
C ASP A 245 -12.67 -0.12 22.17
N ILE A 246 -12.13 -0.05 20.95
CA ILE A 246 -12.91 0.26 19.74
C ILE A 246 -14.06 -0.74 19.57
N ILE A 247 -13.74 -2.03 19.67
CA ILE A 247 -14.70 -3.14 19.53
C ILE A 247 -15.84 -3.02 20.54
N SER A 248 -15.58 -2.50 21.74
CA SER A 248 -16.62 -2.28 22.78
C SER A 248 -17.66 -1.23 22.39
N PHE A 249 -17.31 -0.24 21.56
CA PHE A 249 -18.23 0.80 21.08
C PHE A 249 -19.08 0.36 19.88
N LEU A 250 -18.67 -0.68 19.16
CA LEU A 250 -19.39 -1.17 17.98
C LEU A 250 -20.64 -1.97 18.40
N GLY A 251 -21.64 -2.05 17.53
CA GLY A 251 -22.81 -2.91 17.73
C GLY A 251 -22.44 -4.40 17.85
N LYS A 252 -23.21 -5.18 18.62
CA LYS A 252 -22.91 -6.62 18.87
C LYS A 252 -23.05 -7.51 17.63
N GLY A 253 -23.92 -7.15 16.69
CA GLY A 253 -24.16 -7.90 15.44
C GLY A 253 -23.21 -7.58 14.29
N ARG A 254 -22.04 -7.03 14.60
CA ARG A 254 -21.01 -6.68 13.61
C ARG A 254 -20.30 -7.92 13.07
N GLN A 255 -19.93 -7.89 11.81
CA GLN A 255 -19.03 -8.84 11.16
C GLN A 255 -17.58 -8.34 11.29
N ILE A 256 -16.65 -9.22 11.64
CA ILE A 256 -15.22 -8.92 11.73
C ILE A 256 -14.44 -9.74 10.70
N LEU A 257 -13.67 -9.06 9.85
CA LEU A 257 -12.78 -9.69 8.89
C LEU A 257 -11.32 -9.37 9.27
N LEU A 258 -10.56 -10.39 9.66
CA LEU A 258 -9.17 -10.25 10.11
C LEU A 258 -8.22 -10.81 9.04
N TYR A 259 -7.25 -10.01 8.62
CA TYR A 259 -6.22 -10.38 7.66
C TYR A 259 -4.84 -10.18 8.28
N SER A 260 -4.00 -11.22 8.24
CA SER A 260 -2.65 -11.18 8.79
C SER A 260 -1.66 -11.97 7.95
N ALA A 261 -0.38 -11.59 7.98
CA ALA A 261 0.70 -12.41 7.42
C ALA A 261 1.16 -13.47 8.43
N THR A 262 1.21 -13.09 9.71
CA THR A 262 1.65 -13.96 10.81
C THR A 262 0.56 -14.10 11.89
N PHE A 263 0.62 -15.19 12.66
CA PHE A 263 -0.29 -15.43 13.78
C PHE A 263 0.50 -15.66 15.08
N PRO A 264 1.09 -14.60 15.66
CA PRO A 264 1.70 -14.69 16.98
C PRO A 264 0.63 -14.99 18.04
N ILE A 265 1.09 -15.35 19.25
CA ILE A 265 0.23 -15.71 20.38
C ILE A 265 -0.84 -14.64 20.65
N SER A 266 -0.53 -13.35 20.46
CA SER A 266 -1.52 -12.28 20.66
C SER A 266 -2.68 -12.36 19.67
N VAL A 267 -2.42 -12.67 18.40
CA VAL A 267 -3.47 -12.90 17.40
C VAL A 267 -4.25 -14.17 17.73
N GLN A 268 -3.58 -15.25 18.13
CA GLN A 268 -4.26 -16.48 18.54
C GLN A 268 -5.16 -16.29 19.77
N LYS A 269 -4.72 -15.50 20.76
CA LYS A 269 -5.55 -15.14 21.91
C LYS A 269 -6.77 -14.33 21.48
N PHE A 270 -6.59 -13.38 20.57
CA PHE A 270 -7.70 -12.63 20.00
C PHE A 270 -8.66 -13.53 19.20
N MET A 271 -8.15 -14.55 18.50
CA MET A 271 -8.97 -15.55 17.80
C MET A 271 -9.87 -16.35 18.73
N VAL A 272 -9.34 -16.73 19.90
CA VAL A 272 -10.07 -17.51 20.92
C VAL A 272 -10.93 -16.62 21.81
N SER A 273 -10.79 -15.30 21.71
CA SER A 273 -11.60 -14.34 22.45
C SER A 273 -13.07 -14.35 22.00
N SER A 274 -13.94 -13.77 22.81
CA SER A 274 -15.37 -13.63 22.51
C SER A 274 -15.71 -12.64 21.39
N HIS A 275 -14.71 -12.09 20.69
CA HIS A 275 -14.92 -11.09 19.65
C HIS A 275 -15.30 -11.68 18.29
N LEU A 276 -14.85 -12.90 17.97
CA LEU A 276 -15.12 -13.58 16.70
C LEU A 276 -16.15 -14.69 16.88
N HIS A 277 -17.14 -14.75 16.01
CA HIS A 277 -18.23 -15.72 16.07
C HIS A 277 -18.06 -16.82 15.01
N LYS A 278 -17.42 -17.94 15.40
CA LYS A 278 -17.13 -19.08 14.51
C LYS A 278 -16.53 -18.60 13.17
N PRO A 279 -15.36 -17.94 13.20
CA PRO A 279 -14.76 -17.38 12.00
C PRO A 279 -14.46 -18.49 10.98
N TYR A 280 -14.59 -18.17 9.70
CA TYR A 280 -14.08 -19.02 8.64
C TYR A 280 -12.58 -18.78 8.49
N GLU A 281 -11.80 -19.83 8.69
CA GLU A 281 -10.34 -19.76 8.62
C GLU A 281 -9.86 -20.02 7.19
N ILE A 282 -9.20 -19.03 6.61
CA ILE A 282 -8.57 -19.11 5.30
C ILE A 282 -7.07 -19.13 5.52
N ASN A 283 -6.41 -20.24 5.22
CA ASN A 283 -4.96 -20.31 5.22
C ASN A 283 -4.45 -20.66 3.83
N LEU A 284 -3.97 -19.64 3.11
CA LEU A 284 -3.41 -19.77 1.76
C LEU A 284 -1.88 -19.84 1.76
N MET A 285 -1.28 -20.09 2.93
CA MET A 285 0.17 -20.16 3.10
C MET A 285 0.55 -21.57 3.57
N GLU A 286 1.10 -22.38 2.65
CA GLU A 286 1.82 -23.61 2.99
C GLU A 286 3.18 -23.28 3.63
N GLU A 287 3.90 -22.33 3.01
CA GLU A 287 5.18 -21.80 3.49
C GLU A 287 5.01 -20.36 3.99
N LEU A 288 5.79 -20.02 5.02
CA LEU A 288 5.84 -18.68 5.60
C LEU A 288 6.46 -17.63 4.66
N THR A 289 7.16 -18.06 3.60
CA THR A 289 8.00 -17.23 2.75
C THR A 289 7.31 -16.82 1.45
N LEU A 290 7.86 -15.79 0.81
CA LEU A 290 7.30 -15.25 -0.43
C LEU A 290 7.85 -16.04 -1.62
N LYS A 291 6.97 -16.75 -2.32
CA LYS A 291 7.31 -17.43 -3.57
C LYS A 291 7.69 -16.35 -4.60
N GLY A 292 8.69 -16.62 -5.42
CA GLY A 292 9.17 -15.69 -6.46
C GLY A 292 10.20 -14.65 -6.00
N ILE A 293 10.55 -14.60 -4.70
CA ILE A 293 11.64 -13.73 -4.23
C ILE A 293 12.92 -14.54 -4.09
N THR A 294 13.90 -14.24 -4.94
CA THR A 294 15.26 -14.78 -4.83
C THR A 294 15.99 -14.07 -3.71
N GLN A 295 16.57 -14.83 -2.79
CA GLN A 295 17.17 -14.30 -1.57
C GLN A 295 18.67 -14.62 -1.52
N TYR A 296 19.51 -13.60 -1.40
CA TYR A 296 20.95 -13.75 -1.21
C TYR A 296 21.46 -13.03 0.03
N TYR A 297 22.59 -13.49 0.56
CA TYR A 297 23.38 -12.76 1.53
C TYR A 297 24.82 -12.51 1.05
N ALA A 298 25.40 -11.40 1.50
CA ALA A 298 26.81 -11.06 1.32
C ALA A 298 27.45 -10.84 2.70
N TYR A 299 28.47 -11.63 3.02
CA TYR A 299 29.28 -11.40 4.23
C TYR A 299 30.16 -10.16 4.05
N VAL A 300 29.94 -9.16 4.89
CA VAL A 300 30.64 -7.87 4.82
C VAL A 300 30.88 -7.32 6.21
N THR A 301 31.99 -6.60 6.40
CA THR A 301 32.17 -5.77 7.59
C THR A 301 31.37 -4.47 7.46
N GLU A 302 31.05 -3.81 8.58
CA GLU A 302 30.34 -2.51 8.57
C GLU A 302 31.01 -1.48 7.65
N ARG A 303 32.35 -1.44 7.63
CA ARG A 303 33.12 -0.51 6.78
C ARG A 303 32.96 -0.81 5.29
N GLN A 304 32.72 -2.06 4.92
CA GLN A 304 32.59 -2.50 3.54
C GLN A 304 31.16 -2.39 2.99
N LYS A 305 30.14 -2.22 3.84
CA LYS A 305 28.73 -2.21 3.41
C LYS A 305 28.44 -1.22 2.29
N VAL A 306 28.94 0.02 2.39
CA VAL A 306 28.74 1.05 1.35
C VAL A 306 29.44 0.67 0.04
N HIS A 307 30.63 0.08 0.11
CA HIS A 307 31.35 -0.39 -1.08
C HIS A 307 30.63 -1.57 -1.73
N CYS A 308 30.14 -2.52 -0.93
CA CYS A 308 29.32 -3.63 -1.41
C CYS A 308 28.05 -3.11 -2.11
N LEU A 309 27.35 -2.14 -1.50
CA LEU A 309 26.17 -1.52 -2.10
C LEU A 309 26.48 -0.86 -3.45
N ASN A 310 27.61 -0.16 -3.56
CA ASN A 310 28.07 0.43 -4.81
C ASN A 310 28.30 -0.63 -5.91
N THR A 311 28.90 -1.77 -5.55
CA THR A 311 29.09 -2.91 -6.45
C THR A 311 27.75 -3.51 -6.90
N LEU A 312 26.79 -3.67 -5.98
CA LEU A 312 25.44 -4.15 -6.31
C LEU A 312 24.74 -3.23 -7.30
N PHE A 313 24.75 -1.92 -7.04
CA PHE A 313 24.13 -0.92 -7.91
C PHE A 313 24.78 -0.82 -9.30
N SER A 314 26.05 -1.20 -9.42
CA SER A 314 26.76 -1.25 -10.70
C SER A 314 26.50 -2.53 -11.50
N ARG A 315 26.16 -3.64 -10.84
CA ARG A 315 25.96 -4.96 -11.49
C ARG A 315 24.50 -5.32 -11.74
N LEU A 316 23.58 -4.85 -10.90
CA LEU A 316 22.16 -5.21 -10.98
C LEU A 316 21.40 -4.28 -11.93
N GLN A 317 20.40 -4.84 -12.62
CA GLN A 317 19.45 -4.06 -13.42
C GLN A 317 18.25 -3.66 -12.55
N ILE A 318 18.42 -2.56 -11.82
CA ILE A 318 17.44 -2.06 -10.86
C ILE A 318 16.46 -1.13 -11.57
N ASN A 319 15.16 -1.42 -11.48
CA ASN A 319 14.10 -0.47 -11.84
C ASN A 319 13.95 0.55 -10.70
N GLN A 320 13.38 0.10 -9.57
CA GLN A 320 13.46 0.81 -8.29
C GLN A 320 13.92 -0.14 -7.19
N SER A 321 14.57 0.41 -6.17
CA SER A 321 14.98 -0.34 -4.98
C SER A 321 14.55 0.30 -3.67
N ILE A 322 14.39 -0.54 -2.65
CA ILE A 322 14.22 -0.12 -1.26
C ILE A 322 15.39 -0.65 -0.44
N ILE A 323 16.04 0.24 0.31
CA ILE A 323 17.17 -0.06 1.17
C ILE A 323 16.76 0.12 2.63
N PHE A 324 16.78 -0.96 3.40
CA PHE A 324 16.41 -0.95 4.81
C PHE A 324 17.61 -0.76 5.73
N CYS A 325 17.47 0.18 6.67
CA CYS A 325 18.37 0.36 7.80
C CYS A 325 17.62 0.20 9.12
N ASN A 326 18.33 -0.23 10.17
CA ASN A 326 17.74 -0.51 11.48
C ASN A 326 17.53 0.75 12.34
N SER A 327 18.08 1.91 11.95
CA SER A 327 17.93 3.15 12.71
C SER A 327 17.75 4.39 11.83
N THR A 328 17.02 5.37 12.37
CA THR A 328 16.75 6.66 11.68
C THR A 328 18.04 7.42 11.32
N GLN A 329 19.04 7.41 12.21
CA GLN A 329 20.33 8.04 11.96
C GLN A 329 21.09 7.35 10.81
N ARG A 330 21.06 6.02 10.74
CA ARG A 330 21.71 5.27 9.66
C ARG A 330 21.03 5.52 8.31
N VAL A 331 19.70 5.65 8.29
CA VAL A 331 18.96 6.06 7.08
C VAL A 331 19.49 7.38 6.54
N GLU A 332 19.59 8.42 7.37
CA GLU A 332 20.08 9.73 6.93
C GLU A 332 21.54 9.69 6.46
N LEU A 333 22.41 9.02 7.23
CA LEU A 333 23.84 8.94 6.90
C LEU A 333 24.07 8.17 5.60
N LEU A 334 23.37 7.04 5.41
CA LEU A 334 23.47 6.25 4.19
C LEU A 334 22.93 7.04 2.99
N ALA A 335 21.76 7.66 3.12
CA ALA A 335 21.17 8.46 2.04
C ALA A 335 22.10 9.60 1.62
N LYS A 336 22.63 10.38 2.58
CA LYS A 336 23.63 11.42 2.29
C LYS A 336 24.85 10.86 1.57
N LYS A 337 25.37 9.71 2.02
CA LYS A 337 26.56 9.10 1.44
C LYS A 337 26.34 8.61 0.00
N ILE A 338 25.23 7.92 -0.27
CA ILE A 338 24.97 7.41 -1.63
C ILE A 338 24.56 8.54 -2.58
N THR A 339 23.88 9.59 -2.11
CA THR A 339 23.63 10.80 -2.91
C THR A 339 24.93 11.48 -3.32
N GLN A 340 25.92 11.58 -2.41
CA GLN A 340 27.26 12.10 -2.73
C GLN A 340 28.00 11.26 -3.77
N LEU A 341 27.72 9.95 -3.84
CA LEU A 341 28.25 9.03 -4.85
C LEU A 341 27.51 9.13 -6.20
N GLY A 342 26.50 10.00 -6.30
CA GLY A 342 25.73 10.23 -7.53
C GLY A 342 24.46 9.36 -7.67
N TYR A 343 24.08 8.60 -6.64
CA TYR A 343 22.86 7.81 -6.69
C TYR A 343 21.60 8.67 -6.46
N SER A 344 20.62 8.53 -7.35
CA SER A 344 19.28 9.08 -7.14
C SER A 344 18.59 8.31 -6.01
N CYS A 345 18.44 8.95 -4.85
CA CYS A 345 17.71 8.38 -3.73
C CYS A 345 16.91 9.41 -2.95
N PHE A 346 15.81 8.97 -2.38
CA PHE A 346 15.17 9.63 -1.24
C PHE A 346 15.32 8.79 0.01
N TYR A 347 14.97 9.37 1.16
CA TYR A 347 14.94 8.64 2.41
C TYR A 347 13.72 8.97 3.25
N ILE A 348 13.24 7.99 4.01
CA ILE A 348 12.11 8.15 4.93
C ILE A 348 12.36 7.44 6.25
N HIS A 349 12.11 8.12 7.36
CA HIS A 349 12.14 7.52 8.70
C HIS A 349 11.12 8.17 9.65
N ALA A 350 10.94 7.55 10.83
CA ALA A 350 9.90 7.92 11.80
C ALA A 350 9.99 9.36 12.34
N LYS A 351 11.21 9.94 12.43
CA LYS A 351 11.42 11.32 12.93
C LYS A 351 11.08 12.45 11.95
N MET A 352 10.69 12.14 10.71
CA MET A 352 10.29 13.16 9.72
C MET A 352 8.85 13.60 9.93
N MET A 353 8.53 14.86 9.60
CA MET A 353 7.14 15.31 9.59
C MET A 353 6.34 14.52 8.56
N GLN A 354 5.07 14.25 8.89
CA GLN A 354 4.23 13.38 8.07
C GLN A 354 4.03 13.91 6.64
N GLU A 355 3.88 15.22 6.46
CA GLU A 355 3.70 15.81 5.12
C GLU A 355 4.91 15.52 4.22
N TYR A 356 6.13 15.59 4.75
CA TYR A 356 7.34 15.24 4.01
C TYR A 356 7.40 13.74 3.71
N ARG A 357 7.02 12.87 4.66
CA ARG A 357 6.96 11.42 4.43
C ARG A 357 6.01 11.09 3.29
N ASN A 358 4.83 11.71 3.28
CA ASN A 358 3.81 11.53 2.23
C ASN A 358 4.31 12.05 0.87
N ARG A 359 4.98 13.20 0.84
CA ARG A 359 5.56 13.75 -0.40
C ARG A 359 6.63 12.81 -0.97
N VAL A 360 7.61 12.42 -0.16
CA VAL A 360 8.69 11.54 -0.60
C VAL A 360 8.13 10.18 -1.07
N PHE A 361 7.10 9.68 -0.39
CA PHE A 361 6.42 8.46 -0.82
C PHE A 361 5.80 8.59 -2.21
N HIS A 362 5.07 9.68 -2.43
CA HIS A 362 4.39 9.95 -3.69
C HIS A 362 5.41 10.12 -4.82
N ASP A 363 6.46 10.89 -4.58
CA ASP A 363 7.53 11.13 -5.55
C ASP A 363 8.27 9.82 -5.90
N PHE A 364 8.56 8.98 -4.90
CA PHE A 364 9.16 7.67 -5.15
C PHE A 364 8.23 6.75 -5.93
N ARG A 365 6.94 6.67 -5.56
CA ARG A 365 5.94 5.85 -6.26
C ARG A 365 5.76 6.29 -7.72
N ASN A 366 5.90 7.59 -8.01
CA ASN A 366 5.81 8.15 -9.36
C ASN A 366 7.12 8.00 -10.16
N GLY A 367 8.16 7.35 -9.61
CA GLY A 367 9.43 7.12 -10.31
C GLY A 367 10.38 8.31 -10.33
N LEU A 368 10.16 9.36 -9.53
CA LEU A 368 11.04 10.53 -9.48
C LEU A 368 12.41 10.22 -8.86
N CYS A 369 12.53 9.12 -8.11
CA CYS A 369 13.82 8.58 -7.71
C CYS A 369 13.88 7.05 -7.86
N ARG A 370 15.09 6.51 -8.01
CA ARG A 370 15.29 5.07 -8.19
C ARG A 370 15.39 4.30 -6.88
N ASN A 371 15.85 4.94 -5.80
CA ASN A 371 16.13 4.24 -4.54
C ASN A 371 15.46 4.95 -3.37
N LEU A 372 14.86 4.17 -2.48
CA LEU A 372 14.31 4.67 -1.21
C LEU A 372 15.07 4.05 -0.03
N VAL A 373 15.71 4.87 0.80
CA VAL A 373 16.34 4.43 2.05
C VAL A 373 15.38 4.62 3.21
N CYS A 374 15.06 3.57 3.97
CA CYS A 374 14.07 3.70 5.03
C CYS A 374 14.23 2.75 6.21
N THR A 375 13.52 3.07 7.30
CA THR A 375 13.28 2.15 8.43
C THR A 375 12.01 1.32 8.21
N ASP A 376 11.86 0.24 8.99
CA ASP A 376 10.72 -0.70 8.96
C ASP A 376 9.33 -0.07 9.03
N LEU A 377 9.20 1.03 9.78
CA LEU A 377 7.91 1.67 10.02
C LEU A 377 7.26 2.17 8.73
N PHE A 378 8.07 2.52 7.73
CA PHE A 378 7.55 3.23 6.57
C PHE A 378 6.94 2.31 5.51
N THR A 379 7.46 1.09 5.32
CA THR A 379 7.12 0.31 4.12
C THR A 379 6.03 -0.72 4.33
N ARG A 380 5.54 -0.95 5.56
CA ARG A 380 4.47 -1.94 5.82
C ARG A 380 3.18 -1.61 5.08
N GLY A 381 2.52 -2.62 4.53
CA GLY A 381 1.36 -2.44 3.63
C GLY A 381 1.64 -1.83 2.24
N ILE A 382 2.72 -1.08 2.05
CA ILE A 382 2.92 -0.20 0.88
C ILE A 382 3.15 -0.90 -0.48
N ASP A 383 2.20 -0.61 -1.39
CA ASP A 383 2.03 -0.70 -2.86
C ASP A 383 3.05 -0.13 -3.87
N ILE A 384 4.19 -0.75 -4.23
CA ILE A 384 5.05 -0.22 -5.31
C ILE A 384 5.51 -1.30 -6.29
N GLN A 385 4.79 -1.40 -7.41
CA GLN A 385 5.02 -2.43 -8.44
C GLN A 385 6.38 -2.33 -9.16
N ALA A 386 6.98 -1.14 -9.21
CA ALA A 386 8.26 -0.92 -9.89
C ALA A 386 9.47 -1.36 -9.04
N VAL A 387 9.28 -1.69 -7.77
CA VAL A 387 10.34 -2.19 -6.89
C VAL A 387 10.62 -3.66 -7.20
N ASN A 388 11.75 -3.92 -7.85
CA ASN A 388 12.21 -5.28 -8.15
C ASN A 388 13.37 -5.75 -7.25
N VAL A 389 14.04 -4.82 -6.55
CA VAL A 389 15.16 -5.15 -5.65
C VAL A 389 14.95 -4.56 -4.25
N VAL A 390 15.10 -5.39 -3.23
CA VAL A 390 15.14 -4.99 -1.82
C VAL A 390 16.53 -5.28 -1.25
N ILE A 391 17.10 -4.32 -0.53
CA ILE A 391 18.40 -4.45 0.11
C ILE A 391 18.25 -4.26 1.62
N ASN A 392 18.54 -5.30 2.39
CA ASN A 392 18.73 -5.18 3.83
C ASN A 392 20.17 -4.72 4.08
N PHE A 393 20.37 -3.40 4.11
CA PHE A 393 21.68 -2.81 4.45
C PHE A 393 22.05 -3.14 5.90
N ASP A 394 21.06 -3.11 6.78
CA ASP A 394 21.16 -3.71 8.11
C ASP A 394 20.22 -4.90 8.19
N PHE A 395 20.74 -6.06 8.58
CA PHE A 395 19.92 -7.26 8.71
C PHE A 395 18.93 -7.11 9.88
N PRO A 396 17.65 -7.51 9.71
CA PRO A 396 16.66 -7.42 10.78
C PRO A 396 16.91 -8.47 11.88
N LYS A 397 16.42 -8.18 13.08
CA LYS A 397 16.60 -9.05 14.25
C LYS A 397 15.58 -10.20 14.36
N ASN A 398 14.47 -10.13 13.64
CA ASN A 398 13.40 -11.13 13.72
C ASN A 398 12.79 -11.45 12.35
N ALA A 399 12.24 -12.66 12.26
CA ALA A 399 11.69 -13.23 11.04
C ALA A 399 10.50 -12.45 10.48
N GLU A 400 9.64 -11.95 11.37
CA GLU A 400 8.48 -11.14 10.99
C GLU A 400 8.93 -9.87 10.26
N THR A 401 9.89 -9.12 10.80
CA THR A 401 10.40 -7.91 10.15
C THR A 401 11.06 -8.24 8.82
N TYR A 402 11.85 -9.32 8.76
CA TYR A 402 12.45 -9.79 7.51
C TYR A 402 11.39 -10.05 6.43
N LEU A 403 10.35 -10.82 6.76
CA LEU A 403 9.25 -11.15 5.84
C LEU A 403 8.54 -9.89 5.32
N HIS A 404 8.31 -8.90 6.19
CA HIS A 404 7.70 -7.63 5.75
C HIS A 404 8.59 -6.83 4.81
N ARG A 405 9.91 -6.82 5.05
CA ARG A 405 10.88 -6.10 4.21
C ARG A 405 11.00 -6.72 2.82
N ILE A 406 11.26 -8.02 2.75
CA ILE A 406 11.44 -8.68 1.45
C ILE A 406 10.15 -8.72 0.64
N GLY A 407 8.97 -8.77 1.29
CA GLY A 407 7.66 -8.60 0.64
C GLY A 407 7.36 -7.22 0.07
N ARG A 408 8.36 -6.35 -0.06
CA ARG A 408 8.26 -5.13 -0.87
C ARG A 408 8.70 -5.33 -2.32
N SER A 409 9.51 -6.35 -2.61
CA SER A 409 9.75 -6.83 -3.98
C SER A 409 8.80 -7.97 -4.33
N GLY A 410 8.61 -8.23 -5.62
CA GLY A 410 7.87 -9.41 -6.08
C GLY A 410 6.38 -9.41 -5.71
N ARG A 411 5.76 -8.23 -5.74
CA ARG A 411 4.35 -8.08 -5.38
C ARG A 411 3.42 -8.57 -6.47
N PHE A 412 2.23 -9.00 -6.09
CA PHE A 412 1.25 -9.63 -6.98
C PHE A 412 1.81 -10.84 -7.74
N GLY A 413 2.73 -11.56 -7.08
CA GLY A 413 3.37 -12.75 -7.59
C GLY A 413 4.49 -12.49 -8.60
N HIS A 414 4.90 -11.24 -8.80
CA HIS A 414 6.07 -10.97 -9.63
C HIS A 414 7.35 -11.52 -9.01
N LEU A 415 8.36 -11.75 -9.85
CA LEU A 415 9.68 -12.12 -9.38
C LEU A 415 10.40 -10.90 -8.79
N GLY A 416 11.24 -11.14 -7.78
CA GLY A 416 11.97 -10.08 -7.09
C GLY A 416 13.28 -10.59 -6.49
N LEU A 417 14.14 -9.65 -6.12
CA LEU A 417 15.46 -9.93 -5.55
C LEU A 417 15.59 -9.28 -4.18
N ALA A 418 15.98 -10.06 -3.17
CA ALA A 418 16.33 -9.59 -1.84
C ALA A 418 17.80 -9.87 -1.55
N ILE A 419 18.57 -8.83 -1.20
CA ILE A 419 20.00 -8.96 -0.85
C ILE A 419 20.23 -8.49 0.58
N ASN A 420 20.90 -9.35 1.35
CA ASN A 420 21.17 -9.15 2.78
C ASN A 420 22.66 -8.85 3.01
N LEU A 421 22.98 -7.70 3.59
CA LEU A 421 24.35 -7.40 4.02
C LEU A 421 24.54 -7.90 5.46
N ILE A 422 25.28 -8.99 5.60
CA ILE A 422 25.43 -9.74 6.86
C ILE A 422 26.81 -9.46 7.46
N THR A 423 26.81 -9.02 8.72
CA THR A 423 28.03 -8.94 9.53
C THR A 423 28.23 -10.21 10.36
N SER A 424 29.38 -10.34 11.04
CA SER A 424 29.64 -11.47 11.94
C SER A 424 28.60 -11.60 13.05
N GLU A 425 28.06 -10.48 13.54
CA GLU A 425 27.04 -10.44 14.60
C GLU A 425 25.66 -10.91 14.11
N ASP A 426 25.40 -10.78 12.80
CA ASP A 426 24.12 -11.13 12.19
C ASP A 426 23.98 -12.63 11.93
N ARG A 427 25.06 -13.42 12.04
CA ARG A 427 25.08 -14.86 11.67
C ARG A 427 24.03 -15.67 12.43
N PHE A 428 23.85 -15.41 13.72
CA PHE A 428 22.84 -16.10 14.52
C PHE A 428 21.42 -15.73 14.07
N ASN A 429 21.17 -14.44 13.83
CA ASN A 429 19.86 -13.98 13.36
C ASN A 429 19.54 -14.51 11.97
N LEU A 430 20.54 -14.58 11.06
CA LEU A 430 20.38 -15.14 9.72
C LEU A 430 19.85 -16.57 9.83
N LYS A 431 20.55 -17.43 10.58
CA LYS A 431 20.16 -18.82 10.71
C LYS A 431 18.81 -18.98 11.40
N SER A 432 18.55 -18.21 12.46
CA SER A 432 17.27 -18.24 13.16
C SER A 432 16.10 -17.81 12.26
N ILE A 433 16.30 -16.82 11.38
CA ILE A 433 15.28 -16.36 10.43
C ILE A 433 15.05 -17.40 9.33
N GLU A 434 16.11 -18.02 8.79
CA GLU A 434 16.00 -19.13 7.84
C GLU A 434 15.18 -20.29 8.39
N ASP A 435 15.46 -20.70 9.63
CA ASP A 435 14.77 -21.81 10.29
C ASP A 435 13.31 -21.47 10.61
N GLN A 436 13.04 -20.26 11.12
CA GLN A 436 11.67 -19.82 11.45
C GLN A 436 10.78 -19.66 10.21
N LEU A 437 11.34 -19.15 9.11
CA LEU A 437 10.60 -18.93 7.88
C LEU A 437 10.61 -20.15 6.96
N VAL A 438 11.45 -21.15 7.24
CA VAL A 438 11.69 -22.31 6.38
C VAL A 438 12.09 -21.83 4.99
N THR A 439 13.17 -21.04 4.93
CA THR A 439 13.72 -20.49 3.69
C THR A 439 15.21 -20.71 3.60
N ASP A 440 15.70 -20.80 2.37
CA ASP A 440 17.12 -20.81 2.07
C ASP A 440 17.56 -19.41 1.57
N ILE A 441 18.46 -18.76 2.32
CA ILE A 441 19.09 -17.50 1.92
C ILE A 441 20.49 -17.85 1.44
N LYS A 442 20.69 -17.83 0.12
CA LYS A 442 21.93 -18.34 -0.48
C LYS A 442 23.08 -17.35 -0.37
N PRO A 443 24.35 -17.80 -0.35
CA PRO A 443 25.47 -16.88 -0.56
C PRO A 443 25.37 -16.21 -1.94
N ILE A 444 25.69 -14.92 -2.01
CA ILE A 444 25.60 -14.17 -3.26
C ILE A 444 26.59 -14.76 -4.31
N PRO A 445 26.13 -15.12 -5.52
CA PRO A 445 27.01 -15.63 -6.58
C PRO A 445 27.83 -14.50 -7.22
N GLY A 446 28.85 -14.86 -8.00
CA GLY A 446 29.66 -13.89 -8.75
C GLY A 446 28.85 -13.04 -9.75
N SER A 447 27.80 -13.64 -10.32
CA SER A 447 26.82 -13.01 -11.21
C SER A 447 25.41 -13.51 -10.88
N ILE A 448 24.43 -12.60 -10.86
CA ILE A 448 23.02 -12.93 -10.61
C ILE A 448 22.28 -12.92 -11.94
N ASP A 449 21.53 -13.99 -12.23
CA ASP A 449 20.69 -14.07 -13.42
C ASP A 449 19.58 -13.02 -13.37
N LYS A 450 19.43 -12.28 -14.47
CA LYS A 450 18.42 -11.22 -14.63
C LYS A 450 17.00 -11.78 -14.72
N SER A 451 16.83 -13.02 -15.19
CA SER A 451 15.51 -13.68 -15.28
C SER A 451 14.82 -13.82 -13.92
N LEU A 452 15.59 -13.75 -12.83
CA LEU A 452 15.09 -13.91 -11.45
C LEU A 452 14.38 -12.65 -10.91
N TYR A 453 14.50 -11.49 -11.56
CA TYR A 453 13.98 -10.23 -11.02
C TYR A 453 13.72 -9.12 -12.05
N VAL A 454 13.96 -9.36 -13.34
CA VAL A 454 13.76 -8.38 -14.42
C VAL A 454 12.71 -8.90 -15.38
N ALA A 455 11.55 -8.24 -15.38
CA ALA A 455 10.38 -8.58 -16.17
C ALA A 455 10.65 -8.84 -17.67
N GLU A 456 11.50 -8.03 -18.30
CA GLU A 456 11.83 -8.13 -19.72
C GLU A 456 12.47 -9.49 -20.09
N PHE A 457 13.18 -10.10 -19.15
CA PHE A 457 13.87 -11.39 -19.37
C PHE A 457 12.97 -12.60 -19.11
N HIS A 458 11.76 -12.40 -18.59
CA HIS A 458 10.82 -13.50 -18.32
C HIS A 458 10.19 -14.06 -19.60
N ALA A 459 10.05 -13.24 -20.66
CA ALA A 459 9.44 -13.66 -21.92
C ALA A 459 10.35 -14.55 -22.79
N THR A 460 11.65 -14.59 -22.50
CA THR A 460 12.67 -15.29 -23.30
C THR A 460 13.00 -16.70 -22.83
N ASN A 461 12.51 -17.15 -21.67
CA ASN A 461 12.81 -18.47 -21.11
C ASN A 461 11.55 -19.20 -20.63
N PRO A 462 10.97 -20.11 -21.44
CA PRO A 462 9.82 -20.93 -21.01
C PRO A 462 10.15 -21.96 -19.91
N ASN A 463 11.43 -22.17 -19.57
CA ASN A 463 11.87 -23.16 -18.56
C ASN A 463 11.98 -22.61 -17.11
N CYS A 464 11.55 -21.37 -16.83
CA CYS A 464 11.64 -20.81 -15.47
C CYS A 464 10.81 -21.57 -14.42
N GLU A 465 9.88 -22.45 -14.81
CA GLU A 465 9.16 -23.31 -13.87
C GLU A 465 9.99 -24.51 -13.36
N GLU A 466 10.98 -24.99 -14.12
CA GLU A 466 11.73 -26.21 -13.75
C GLU A 466 12.85 -25.92 -12.74
N GLY A 467 13.51 -24.76 -12.82
CA GLY A 467 14.57 -24.36 -11.89
C GLY A 467 14.11 -24.16 -10.44
N LEU A 468 12.81 -23.93 -10.22
CA LEU A 468 12.21 -23.84 -8.88
C LEU A 468 12.00 -25.23 -8.24
N LYS A 469 11.89 -26.30 -9.04
CA LYS A 469 11.74 -27.68 -8.54
C LYS A 469 13.08 -28.32 -8.17
N GLU A 470 14.16 -27.99 -8.87
CA GLU A 470 15.48 -28.61 -8.62
C GLU A 470 16.15 -28.15 -7.33
N THR A 471 15.85 -26.96 -6.83
CA THR A 471 16.38 -26.49 -5.53
C THR A 471 15.81 -27.21 -4.30
N GLY A 472 14.81 -28.09 -4.48
CA GLY A 472 14.22 -28.91 -3.41
C GLY A 472 14.72 -30.35 -3.33
N ARG A 473 15.63 -30.78 -4.22
CA ARG A 473 16.18 -32.15 -4.21
C ARG A 473 17.67 -32.14 -4.55
N GLN A 474 18.51 -31.80 -3.59
CA GLN A 474 19.83 -32.43 -3.53
C GLN A 474 19.84 -33.41 -2.36
N GLN A 475 19.96 -34.67 -2.76
CA GLN A 475 19.93 -35.86 -1.94
C GLN A 475 21.00 -35.79 -0.85
N VAL A 476 20.56 -36.00 0.39
CA VAL A 476 21.39 -36.58 1.44
C VAL A 476 21.55 -38.05 1.09
N GLU A 477 22.75 -38.48 0.77
CA GLU A 477 23.15 -39.88 0.78
C GLU A 477 24.55 -40.00 1.40
N PRO A 478 24.87 -41.17 2.00
CA PRO A 478 25.12 -41.31 3.44
C PRO A 478 26.53 -40.99 3.93
#